data_AF-A0A973G5J9-F1
#
_entry.id   AF-A0A973G5J9-F1
#
_cell.length_a   1.000
_cell.length_b   1.000
_cell.length_c   1.000
_cell.angle_alpha   90.00
_cell.angle_beta   90.00
_cell.angle_gamma   90.00
#
_symmetry.space_group_name_H-M   'P 1'
#
loop_
_entity.id
_entity.type
_entity.pdbx_description
1 polymer ?
#
loop_
_entity_poly.entity_id
_entity_poly.type
_entity_poly.pdbx_seq_one_letter_code
_entity_poly.pdbx_strand_id
1 'polypeptide(L)'
;MQEFFMIFLSSFIIALSGAMMPGPLLTATISESSQRGFLAGPLLIAGHGVLELMLLVTLVFGMAPFLQRDDVFAVVAILGGLILLWMAAGMFRSLSSLTLALSPDKVKRGSLVINGALFSIANPYWIIWWATIGFGYVL
;
A
#
# COMPACT_ATOMS: atom_id res chain seq x y z
N MET A 1 30.62 9.25 -7.74
CA MET A 1 30.27 7.90 -8.23
C MET A 1 29.88 6.96 -7.10
N GLN A 2 30.69 6.83 -6.05
CA GLN A 2 30.41 5.94 -4.92
C GLN A 2 29.15 6.35 -4.13
N GLU A 3 28.90 7.64 -3.96
CA GLU A 3 27.71 8.17 -3.29
C GLU A 3 26.40 7.85 -4.03
N PHE A 4 26.33 8.09 -5.34
CA PHE A 4 25.14 7.75 -6.15
C PHE A 4 24.84 6.26 -6.13
N PHE A 5 25.88 5.42 -6.15
CA PHE A 5 25.71 3.97 -6.03
C PHE A 5 25.15 3.58 -4.66
N MET A 6 25.64 4.20 -3.58
CA MET A 6 25.11 3.96 -2.23
C MET A 6 23.66 4.42 -2.07
N ILE A 7 23.29 5.59 -2.61
CA ILE A 7 21.91 6.08 -2.61
C ILE A 7 21.00 5.14 -3.41
N PHE A 8 21.41 4.74 -4.62
CA PHE A 8 20.65 3.79 -5.42
C PHE A 8 20.43 2.48 -4.67
N LEU A 9 21.50 1.90 -4.10
CA LEU A 9 21.42 0.61 -3.43
C LEU A 9 20.57 0.68 -2.15
N SER A 10 20.73 1.73 -1.34
CA SER A 10 19.94 1.92 -0.12
C SER A 10 18.48 2.14 -0.43
N SER A 11 18.15 3.06 -1.35
CA SER A 11 16.77 3.30 -1.80
C SER A 11 16.14 2.06 -2.41
N PHE A 12 16.89 1.30 -3.22
CA PHE A 12 16.40 0.04 -3.79
C PHE A 12 16.10 -0.99 -2.70
N ILE A 13 17.00 -1.21 -1.75
CA ILE A 13 16.81 -2.19 -0.67
C ILE A 13 15.60 -1.79 0.20
N ILE A 14 15.48 -0.52 0.56
CA ILE A 14 14.38 -0.01 1.38
C ILE A 14 13.05 -0.20 0.65
N ALA A 15 12.96 0.25 -0.60
CA ALA A 15 11.74 0.13 -1.40
C ALA A 15 11.38 -1.34 -1.66
N LEU A 16 12.37 -2.19 -1.97
CA LEU A 16 12.18 -3.63 -2.18
C LEU A 16 11.66 -4.31 -0.91
N SER A 17 12.18 -3.94 0.26
CA SER A 17 11.71 -4.50 1.53
C SER A 17 10.22 -4.22 1.77
N GLY A 18 9.78 -3.02 1.39
CA GLY A 18 8.36 -2.65 1.49
C GLY A 18 7.51 -3.35 0.44
N ALA A 19 8.00 -3.48 -0.80
CA ALA A 19 7.30 -4.15 -1.88
C ALA A 19 7.13 -5.67 -1.65
N MET A 20 8.09 -6.31 -0.98
CA MET A 20 8.05 -7.74 -0.68
C MET A 20 7.19 -8.08 0.55
N MET A 21 6.73 -7.09 1.31
CA MET A 21 5.99 -7.39 2.53
C MET A 21 4.61 -8.01 2.22
N PRO A 22 4.21 -9.13 2.85
CA PRO A 22 2.90 -9.73 2.64
C PRO A 22 1.76 -8.76 2.96
N GLY A 23 0.90 -8.47 1.97
CA GLY A 23 -0.22 -7.56 2.15
C GLY A 23 -1.15 -7.50 0.94
N PRO A 24 -2.24 -6.71 1.02
CA PRO A 24 -3.28 -6.65 -0.02
C PRO A 24 -2.74 -6.31 -1.41
N LEU A 25 -1.79 -5.36 -1.49
CA LEU A 25 -1.20 -4.94 -2.77
C LEU A 25 -0.34 -6.05 -3.40
N LEU A 26 0.44 -6.78 -2.60
CA LEU A 26 1.24 -7.91 -3.10
C LEU A 26 0.33 -9.06 -3.56
N THR A 27 -0.68 -9.42 -2.77
CA THR A 27 -1.67 -10.44 -3.13
C THR A 27 -2.42 -10.08 -4.41
N ALA A 28 -2.86 -8.83 -4.55
CA ALA A 28 -3.49 -8.34 -5.76
C ALA A 28 -2.53 -8.37 -6.96
N THR A 29 -1.26 -8.01 -6.76
CA THR A 29 -0.24 -8.05 -7.81
C THR A 29 -0.03 -9.48 -8.33
N ILE A 30 0.06 -10.47 -7.44
CA ILE A 30 0.20 -11.89 -7.83
C ILE A 30 -1.05 -12.37 -8.59
N SER A 31 -2.24 -12.11 -8.04
CA SER A 31 -3.50 -12.56 -8.63
C SER A 31 -3.76 -11.92 -10.01
N GLU A 32 -3.61 -10.60 -10.11
CA GLU A 32 -3.86 -9.85 -11.33
C GLU A 32 -2.77 -10.10 -12.39
N SER A 33 -1.51 -10.33 -12.00
CA SER A 33 -0.45 -10.69 -12.96
C SER A 33 -0.67 -12.08 -13.56
N SER A 34 -1.16 -13.03 -12.77
CA SER A 34 -1.55 -14.36 -13.27
C SER A 34 -2.71 -14.29 -14.26
N GLN A 35 -3.66 -13.36 -14.06
CA GLN A 35 -4.88 -13.26 -14.86
C GLN A 35 -4.82 -12.28 -16.05
N ARG A 36 -4.05 -11.18 -15.93
CA ARG A 36 -3.98 -10.08 -16.92
C ARG A 36 -2.59 -9.92 -17.52
N GLY A 37 -1.64 -10.78 -17.13
CA GLY A 37 -0.27 -10.78 -17.63
C GLY A 37 0.61 -9.70 -17.02
N PHE A 38 1.80 -9.52 -17.59
CA PHE A 38 2.88 -8.67 -17.05
C PHE A 38 2.46 -7.23 -16.73
N LEU A 39 1.58 -6.63 -17.53
CA LEU A 39 1.15 -5.23 -17.35
C LEU A 39 0.37 -4.99 -16.05
N ALA A 40 -0.14 -6.04 -15.39
CA ALA A 40 -0.85 -5.89 -14.12
C ALA A 40 0.03 -5.27 -13.03
N GLY A 41 1.30 -5.71 -12.93
CA GLY A 41 2.25 -5.21 -11.95
C GLY A 41 2.52 -3.71 -12.11
N PRO A 42 3.04 -3.24 -13.26
CA PRO A 42 3.30 -1.82 -13.50
C PRO A 42 2.07 -0.93 -13.30
N LEU A 43 0.87 -1.38 -13.71
CA LEU A 43 -0.36 -0.59 -13.54
C LEU A 43 -0.82 -0.50 -12.09
N LEU A 44 -0.70 -1.59 -11.30
CA LEU A 44 -0.98 -1.55 -9.86
C LEU A 44 0.00 -0.63 -9.13
N ILE A 45 1.29 -0.74 -9.45
CA ILE A 45 2.35 0.08 -8.86
C ILE A 45 2.21 1.54 -9.26
N ALA A 46 1.74 1.85 -10.48
CA ALA A 46 1.43 3.23 -10.87
C ALA A 46 0.35 3.85 -9.96
N GLY A 47 -0.67 3.06 -9.59
CA GLY A 47 -1.69 3.50 -8.62
C GLY A 47 -1.12 3.76 -7.23
N HIS A 48 -0.25 2.86 -6.76
CA HIS A 48 0.51 3.05 -5.52
C HIS A 48 1.38 4.32 -5.56
N GLY A 49 2.15 4.52 -6.64
CA GLY A 49 3.05 5.66 -6.80
C GLY A 49 2.32 7.01 -6.88
N VAL A 50 1.13 7.06 -7.47
CA VAL A 50 0.28 8.27 -7.42
C VAL A 50 -0.09 8.61 -5.98
N LEU A 51 -0.41 7.61 -5.17
CA LEU A 51 -0.77 7.79 -3.78
C LEU A 51 0.42 8.24 -2.93
N GLU A 52 1.61 7.66 -3.15
CA GLU A 52 2.85 8.11 -2.52
C GLU A 52 3.17 9.56 -2.90
N LEU A 53 3.01 9.92 -4.18
CA LEU A 53 3.22 11.29 -4.64
C LEU A 53 2.25 12.27 -3.98
N MET A 54 0.97 11.92 -3.88
CA MET A 54 -0.04 12.74 -3.19
C MET A 54 0.32 12.95 -1.72
N LEU A 55 0.77 11.89 -1.02
CA LEU A 55 1.21 12.00 0.36
C LEU A 55 2.43 12.93 0.46
N LEU A 56 3.47 12.70 -0.33
CA LEU A 56 4.69 13.51 -0.33
C LEU A 56 4.41 14.99 -0.60
N VAL A 57 3.60 15.29 -1.61
CA VAL A 57 3.15 16.66 -1.92
C VAL A 57 2.47 17.27 -0.69
N THR A 58 1.53 16.55 -0.09
CA THR A 58 0.80 17.03 1.10
C THR A 58 1.75 17.30 2.28
N LEU A 59 2.75 16.46 2.50
CA LEU A 59 3.75 16.65 3.54
C LEU A 59 4.61 17.90 3.30
N VAL A 60 5.12 18.07 2.08
CA VAL A 60 5.95 19.21 1.67
C VAL A 60 5.19 20.54 1.77
N PHE A 61 3.88 20.54 1.49
CA PHE A 61 3.02 21.73 1.66
C PHE A 61 2.67 22.06 3.12
N GLY A 62 3.34 21.45 4.10
CA GLY A 62 3.26 21.85 5.50
C GLY A 62 2.28 21.04 6.36
N MET A 63 1.83 19.88 5.89
CA MET A 63 1.00 18.98 6.71
C MET A 63 1.82 18.22 7.77
N ALA A 64 3.16 18.19 7.64
CA ALA A 64 4.01 17.44 8.56
C ALA A 64 3.90 17.88 10.04
N PRO A 65 3.95 19.20 10.41
CA PRO A 65 3.76 19.63 11.79
C PRO A 65 2.36 19.34 12.34
N PHE A 66 1.34 19.29 11.48
CA PHE A 66 -0.02 18.94 11.89
C PHE A 66 -0.15 17.45 12.24
N LEU A 67 0.44 16.58 11.42
CA LEU A 67 0.44 15.12 11.64
C LEU A 67 1.30 14.69 12.84
N GLN A 68 2.27 15.50 13.25
CA GLN A 68 3.11 15.26 14.43
C GLN A 68 2.43 15.61 15.76
N ARG A 69 1.27 16.25 15.76
CA ARG A 69 0.57 16.53 17.01
C ARG A 69 0.05 15.22 17.63
N ASP A 70 0.28 15.04 18.93
CA ASP A 70 -0.09 13.82 19.66
C ASP A 70 -1.58 13.46 19.51
N ASP A 71 -2.45 14.47 19.47
CA ASP A 71 -3.89 14.29 19.28
C ASP A 71 -4.23 13.77 17.87
N VAL A 72 -3.62 14.35 16.83
CA VAL A 72 -3.82 13.92 15.44
C VAL A 72 -3.27 12.51 15.23
N PHE A 73 -2.05 12.24 15.72
CA PHE A 73 -1.44 10.91 15.65
C PHE A 73 -2.32 9.86 16.33
N ALA A 74 -2.80 10.13 17.55
CA ALA A 74 -3.64 9.20 18.30
C ALA A 74 -4.96 8.89 17.56
N VAL A 75 -5.62 9.91 17.02
CA VAL A 75 -6.85 9.73 16.23
C VAL A 75 -6.60 8.88 14.99
N VAL A 76 -5.54 9.18 14.22
CA VAL A 76 -5.18 8.42 13.02
C VAL A 76 -4.83 6.97 13.37
N ALA A 77 -4.06 6.75 14.44
CA ALA A 77 -3.67 5.41 14.89
C ALA A 77 -4.89 4.57 15.33
N ILE A 78 -5.82 5.15 16.09
CA ILE A 78 -7.04 4.45 16.55
C ILE A 78 -7.96 4.14 15.36
N LEU A 79 -8.23 5.12 14.48
CA LEU A 79 -9.08 4.91 13.30
C LEU A 79 -8.47 3.87 12.36
N GLY A 80 -7.16 3.95 12.10
CA GLY A 80 -6.43 2.97 11.31
C GLY A 80 -6.56 1.57 11.92
N GLY A 81 -6.30 1.42 13.23
CA GLY A 81 -6.45 0.16 13.95
C GLY A 81 -7.85 -0.44 13.85
N LEU A 82 -8.90 0.37 14.01
CA LEU A 82 -10.29 -0.08 13.89
C LEU A 82 -10.63 -0.56 12.47
N ILE A 83 -10.18 0.15 11.44
CA ILE A 83 -10.36 -0.26 10.04
C ILE A 83 -9.67 -1.61 9.80
N LEU A 84 -8.46 -1.80 10.34
CA LEU A 84 -7.73 -3.06 10.20
C LEU A 84 -8.45 -4.24 10.89
N LEU A 85 -8.98 -4.04 12.09
CA LEU A 85 -9.79 -5.05 12.78
C LEU A 85 -11.07 -5.39 12.00
N TRP A 86 -11.73 -4.38 11.42
CA TRP A 86 -12.90 -4.58 10.58
C TRP A 86 -12.59 -5.39 9.33
N MET A 87 -11.48 -5.06 8.64
CA MET A 87 -11.00 -5.82 7.50
C MET A 87 -10.66 -7.27 7.87
N ALA A 88 -9.96 -7.48 8.99
CA ALA A 88 -9.63 -8.82 9.48
C ALA A 88 -10.90 -9.66 9.70
N ALA A 89 -11.91 -9.11 10.37
CA ALA A 89 -13.19 -9.77 10.56
C ALA A 89 -13.91 -10.07 9.24
N GLY A 90 -13.84 -9.15 8.27
CA GLY A 90 -14.38 -9.37 6.93
C GLY A 90 -13.71 -10.54 6.21
N MET A 91 -12.39 -10.66 6.30
CA MET A 91 -11.64 -11.77 5.72
C MET A 91 -12.03 -13.11 6.36
N PHE A 92 -12.10 -13.19 7.70
CA PHE A 92 -12.52 -14.42 8.39
C PHE A 92 -13.95 -14.84 8.02
N ARG A 93 -14.89 -13.89 7.87
CA ARG A 93 -16.26 -14.19 7.43
C ARG A 93 -16.32 -14.68 5.99
N SER A 94 -15.42 -14.22 5.13
CA SER A 94 -15.38 -14.58 3.71
C SER A 94 -14.85 -16.01 3.47
N LEU A 95 -14.20 -16.62 4.48
CA LEU A 95 -13.69 -18.00 4.42
C LEU A 95 -14.80 -19.03 4.18
N SER A 96 -16.00 -18.82 4.72
CA SER A 96 -17.11 -19.79 4.57
C SER A 96 -17.73 -19.77 3.17
N SER A 97 -17.54 -18.69 2.42
CA SER A 97 -18.03 -18.54 1.03
C SER A 97 -16.95 -18.76 -0.03
N LEU A 98 -15.72 -19.11 0.38
CA LEU A 98 -14.59 -19.31 -0.52
C LEU A 98 -14.78 -20.62 -1.29
N THR A 99 -15.30 -20.49 -2.52
CA THR A 99 -15.38 -21.60 -3.47
C THR A 99 -14.31 -21.43 -4.54
N LEU A 100 -13.66 -22.55 -4.91
CA LEU A 100 -12.72 -22.55 -6.03
C LEU A 100 -13.52 -22.52 -7.33
N ALA A 101 -13.89 -21.33 -7.79
CA ALA A 101 -14.50 -21.15 -9.10
C ALA A 101 -13.43 -21.33 -10.17
N LEU A 102 -13.36 -22.53 -10.75
CA LEU A 102 -12.52 -22.83 -11.93
C LEU A 102 -13.10 -22.23 -13.23
N SER A 103 -14.30 -21.66 -13.17
CA SER A 103 -14.85 -20.86 -14.25
C SER A 103 -14.41 -19.41 -14.11
N PRO A 104 -13.88 -18.78 -15.18
CA PRO A 104 -13.55 -17.37 -15.16
C PRO A 104 -14.86 -16.59 -15.16
N ASP A 105 -15.45 -16.42 -13.98
CA ASP A 105 -16.58 -15.52 -13.84
C ASP A 105 -16.10 -14.13 -14.20
N LYS A 106 -16.85 -13.45 -15.08
CA LYS A 106 -16.54 -12.08 -15.51
C LYS A 106 -16.90 -11.12 -14.37
N VAL A 107 -16.23 -11.25 -13.23
CA VAL A 107 -16.21 -10.23 -12.20
C VAL A 107 -15.71 -8.96 -12.89
N LYS A 108 -16.46 -7.86 -12.77
CA LYS A 108 -16.09 -6.57 -13.36
C LYS A 108 -14.68 -6.22 -12.89
N ARG A 109 -13.71 -6.41 -13.78
CA ARG A 109 -12.30 -6.15 -13.55
C ARG A 109 -12.12 -4.64 -13.47
N GLY A 110 -12.06 -4.12 -12.25
CA GLY A 110 -11.81 -2.70 -11.98
C GLY A 110 -10.46 -2.24 -12.56
N SER A 111 -10.28 -0.92 -12.60
CA SER A 111 -9.01 -0.31 -13.02
C SER A 111 -7.87 -0.77 -12.10
N LEU A 112 -6.81 -1.33 -12.70
CA LEU A 112 -5.63 -1.78 -11.96
C LEU A 112 -4.95 -0.63 -11.21
N VAL A 113 -4.98 0.58 -11.76
CA VAL A 113 -4.44 1.77 -11.11
C VAL A 113 -5.25 2.12 -9.86
N ILE A 114 -6.58 2.11 -9.95
CA ILE A 114 -7.46 2.39 -8.81
C ILE A 114 -7.29 1.31 -7.73
N ASN A 115 -7.25 0.04 -8.15
CA ASN A 115 -6.99 -1.08 -7.24
C ASN A 115 -5.63 -0.94 -6.55
N GLY A 116 -4.60 -0.47 -7.26
CA GLY A 116 -3.28 -0.20 -6.71
C GLY A 116 -3.32 0.82 -5.58
N ALA A 117 -4.01 1.95 -5.78
CA ALA A 117 -4.19 2.95 -4.73
C ALA A 117 -5.03 2.42 -3.55
N LEU A 118 -6.17 1.78 -3.83
CA LEU A 118 -7.07 1.25 -2.80
C LEU A 118 -6.40 0.18 -1.92
N PHE A 119 -5.72 -0.79 -2.54
CA PHE A 119 -5.01 -1.83 -1.80
C PHE A 119 -3.81 -1.29 -1.03
N SER A 120 -3.24 -0.16 -1.45
CA SER A 120 -2.18 0.54 -0.71
C SER A 120 -2.73 1.23 0.54
N ILE A 121 -3.84 1.97 0.44
CA ILE A 121 -4.51 2.60 1.60
C ILE A 121 -4.96 1.54 2.60
N ALA A 122 -5.50 0.44 2.09
CA ALA A 122 -5.97 -0.67 2.90
C ALA A 122 -4.83 -1.52 3.49
N ASN A 123 -3.57 -1.24 3.14
CA ASN A 123 -2.42 -1.95 3.66
C ASN A 123 -1.95 -1.34 5.01
N PRO A 124 -2.13 -2.03 6.15
CA PRO A 124 -1.66 -1.56 7.45
C PRO A 124 -0.18 -1.19 7.44
N TYR A 125 0.62 -1.95 6.71
CA TYR A 125 2.04 -1.74 6.68
C TYR A 125 2.45 -0.48 5.97
N TRP A 126 1.73 -0.07 4.92
CA TRP A 126 2.01 1.21 4.27
C TRP A 126 1.86 2.37 5.27
N ILE A 127 0.81 2.31 6.10
CA ILE A 127 0.56 3.29 7.17
C ILE A 127 1.66 3.24 8.23
N ILE A 128 1.99 2.05 8.74
CA ILE A 128 3.02 1.86 9.78
C ILE A 128 4.40 2.28 9.27
N TRP A 129 4.74 1.93 8.03
CA TRP A 129 6.01 2.28 7.39
C TRP A 129 6.16 3.80 7.28
N TRP A 130 5.11 4.51 6.84
CA TRP A 130 5.14 5.97 6.80
C TRP A 130 5.22 6.60 8.19
N ALA A 131 4.45 6.08 9.15
CA ALA A 131 4.44 6.55 10.53
C ALA A 131 5.81 6.39 11.24
N THR A 132 6.63 5.43 10.83
CA THR A 132 7.90 5.09 11.50
C THR A 132 9.13 5.50 10.71
N ILE A 133 9.24 5.05 9.46
CA ILE A 133 10.42 5.23 8.60
C ILE A 133 10.21 6.42 7.67
N GLY A 134 9.06 6.50 7.00
CA GLY A 134 8.81 7.49 5.94
C GLY A 134 8.94 8.93 6.43
N PHE A 135 8.35 9.27 7.58
CA PHE A 135 8.50 10.60 8.17
C PHE A 135 9.95 10.96 8.50
N GLY A 136 10.74 10.03 9.03
CA GLY A 136 12.13 10.27 9.40
C GLY A 136 13.08 10.42 8.19
N TYR A 137 12.65 10.04 6.99
CA TYR A 137 13.40 10.26 5.75
C TYR A 137 13.06 11.59 5.06
N VAL A 138 11.85 12.12 5.30
CA VAL A 138 11.37 13.36 4.67
C VAL A 138 11.71 14.60 5.51
N LEU A 139 11.84 14.45 6.82
CA LEU A 139 12.14 15.51 7.81
C LEU A 139 13.57 15.41 8.32
#